data_AF-A0A351R0I6-F1
#
_entry.id   AF-A0A351R0I6-F1
#
_cell.length_a   1.000
_cell.length_b   1.000
_cell.length_c   1.000
_cell.angle_alpha   90.00
_cell.angle_beta   90.00
_cell.angle_gamma   90.00
#
_symmetry.space_group_name_H-M   'P 1'
#
loop_
_entity.id
_entity.type
_entity.pdbx_description
1 polymer ?
#
loop_
_entity_poly.entity_id
_entity_poly.type
_entity_poly.pdbx_seq_one_letter_code
_entity_poly.pdbx_strand_id
1 'polypeptide(L)'
;MEEYSVLDIFSYVPKQEIDLVQLETIFVNEINNVNAAANGYYVEKYKQSRELEKNIKIAVEDLQNEGKKIAFIKKGRKIIAVVGYKVT
;
A
#
# COMPACT_ATOMS: atom_id res chain seq x y z
N MET A 1 1.48 19.17 -7.64
CA MET A 1 1.74 17.96 -6.83
C MET A 1 0.82 16.88 -7.38
N GLU A 2 1.29 15.65 -7.54
CA GLU A 2 0.37 14.54 -7.88
C GLU A 2 -0.58 14.35 -6.69
N GLU A 3 -1.88 14.39 -6.96
CA GLU A 3 -2.89 14.03 -5.97
C GLU A 3 -3.18 12.52 -6.10
N TYR A 4 -3.38 11.86 -4.98
CA TYR A 4 -3.64 10.42 -4.95
C TYR A 4 -4.96 10.17 -4.25
N SER A 5 -5.83 9.38 -4.86
CA SER A 5 -7.02 8.86 -4.19
C SER A 5 -6.84 7.38 -3.88
N VAL A 6 -7.02 7.02 -2.62
CA VAL A 6 -7.11 5.62 -2.19
C VAL A 6 -8.47 5.07 -2.63
N LEU A 7 -8.45 3.89 -3.24
CA LEU A 7 -9.64 3.18 -3.72
C LEU A 7 -9.91 1.95 -2.86
N ASP A 8 -8.86 1.23 -2.47
CA ASP A 8 -8.95 -0.01 -1.69
C ASP A 8 -7.77 -0.16 -0.76
N ILE A 9 -8.01 -0.80 0.40
CA ILE A 9 -6.96 -1.18 1.35
C ILE A 9 -7.19 -2.62 1.79
N PHE A 10 -6.23 -3.50 1.49
CA PHE A 10 -6.16 -4.85 2.03
C PHE A 10 -5.14 -4.89 3.16
N SER A 11 -5.61 -4.92 4.41
CA SER A 11 -4.75 -5.03 5.59
C SER A 11 -4.45 -6.49 5.95
N TYR A 12 -3.19 -6.78 6.29
CA TYR A 12 -2.72 -8.09 6.78
C TYR A 12 -2.33 -8.05 8.26
N VAL A 13 -2.79 -7.02 8.97
CA VAL A 13 -2.58 -6.82 10.40
C VAL A 13 -3.93 -6.54 11.08
N PRO A 14 -4.10 -6.96 12.35
CA PRO A 14 -5.33 -6.72 13.11
C PRO A 14 -5.67 -5.23 13.20
N LYS A 15 -6.97 -4.90 13.16
CA LYS A 15 -7.48 -3.53 13.30
C LYS A 15 -7.00 -2.84 14.60
N GLN A 16 -6.76 -3.61 15.66
CA GLN A 16 -6.25 -3.10 16.94
C GLN A 16 -4.80 -2.62 16.85
N GLU A 17 -4.01 -3.16 15.91
CA GLU A 17 -2.63 -2.72 15.68
C GLU A 17 -2.60 -1.46 14.80
N ILE A 18 -3.40 -1.44 13.74
CA ILE A 18 -3.55 -0.30 12.85
C ILE A 18 -4.88 -0.40 12.11
N ASP A 19 -5.64 0.70 12.09
CA ASP A 19 -6.89 0.75 11.35
C ASP A 19 -6.71 1.25 9.91
N LEU A 20 -7.80 1.21 9.13
CA LEU A 20 -7.78 1.61 7.72
C LEU A 20 -7.52 3.12 7.55
N VAL A 21 -7.97 3.96 8.48
CA VAL A 21 -7.77 5.43 8.42
C VAL A 21 -6.29 5.76 8.62
N GLN A 22 -5.64 5.06 9.54
CA GLN A 22 -4.19 5.18 9.76
C GLN A 22 -3.40 4.69 8.53
N LEU A 23 -3.80 3.57 7.91
CA LEU A 23 -3.17 3.08 6.67
C LEU A 23 -3.33 4.07 5.52
N GLU A 24 -4.51 4.65 5.33
CA GLU A 24 -4.75 5.69 4.33
C GLU A 24 -3.88 6.93 4.58
N THR A 25 -3.79 7.37 5.84
CA THR A 25 -2.95 8.51 6.23
C THR A 25 -1.46 8.23 5.93
N ILE A 26 -0.96 7.04 6.26
CA ILE A 26 0.41 6.62 5.91
C ILE A 26 0.61 6.66 4.41
N PHE A 27 -0.35 6.12 3.64
CA PHE A 27 -0.28 6.10 2.18
C PHE A 27 -0.14 7.51 1.61
N VAL A 28 -1.03 8.43 1.97
CA VAL A 28 -1.06 9.81 1.42
C VAL A 28 0.23 10.55 1.77
N ASN A 29 0.73 10.40 2.99
CA ASN A 29 1.93 11.10 3.45
C ASN A 29 3.21 10.55 2.80
N GLU A 30 3.29 9.24 2.59
CA GLU A 30 4.55 8.58 2.25
C GLU A 30 4.66 8.13 0.78
N ILE A 31 3.59 8.16 -0.03
CA ILE A 31 3.64 7.70 -1.44
C ILE A 31 4.68 8.43 -2.30
N ASN A 32 4.94 9.71 -2.01
CA ASN A 32 5.98 10.51 -2.66
C ASN A 32 7.31 10.51 -1.89
N ASN A 33 7.33 9.95 -0.69
CA ASN A 33 8.45 10.04 0.22
C ASN A 33 9.23 8.71 0.26
N VAL A 34 10.00 8.48 -0.79
CA VAL A 34 10.74 7.22 -1.01
C VAL A 34 11.75 6.91 0.11
N ASN A 35 12.15 7.90 0.90
CA ASN A 35 13.21 7.79 1.90
C ASN A 35 12.77 8.01 3.35
N ALA A 36 11.50 8.39 3.62
CA ALA A 36 11.05 8.60 4.99
C ALA A 36 10.25 7.41 5.51
N ALA A 37 10.36 7.21 6.81
CA ALA A 37 9.54 6.27 7.53
C ALA A 37 8.77 7.03 8.60
N ALA A 38 7.52 7.42 8.32
CA ALA A 38 6.64 7.90 9.37
C ALA A 38 6.35 6.74 10.33
N ASN A 39 6.79 6.86 11.59
CA ASN A 39 6.58 5.83 12.62
C ASN A 39 7.07 4.42 12.23
N GLY A 40 8.08 4.32 11.37
CA GLY A 40 8.64 3.04 10.89
C GLY A 40 7.90 2.39 9.72
N TYR A 41 6.91 3.09 9.15
CA TYR A 41 6.19 2.65 7.95
C TYR A 41 6.68 3.40 6.71
N TYR A 42 6.79 2.70 5.59
CA TYR A 42 7.07 3.32 4.29
C TYR A 42 6.17 2.74 3.21
N VAL A 43 5.95 3.54 2.17
CA VAL A 43 5.10 3.21 1.04
C VAL A 43 5.96 2.90 -0.17
N GLU A 44 5.63 1.80 -0.84
CA GLU A 44 6.36 1.33 -1.99
C GLU A 44 5.44 1.07 -3.17
N LYS A 45 5.59 1.87 -4.24
CA LYS A 45 4.85 1.68 -5.49
C LYS A 45 5.19 0.29 -6.06
N TYR A 46 4.16 -0.49 -6.39
CA TYR A 46 4.32 -1.84 -6.89
C TYR A 46 5.08 -1.84 -8.23
N LYS A 47 6.02 -2.78 -8.36
CA LYS A 47 6.74 -3.09 -9.59
C LYS A 47 6.68 -4.60 -9.80
N GLN A 48 6.43 -5.02 -11.03
CA GLN A 48 6.11 -6.39 -11.43
C GLN A 48 7.20 -7.44 -11.09
N SER A 49 8.44 -7.03 -10.79
CA SER A 49 9.58 -7.92 -10.58
C SER A 49 9.71 -8.47 -9.14
N ARG A 50 8.62 -8.60 -8.39
CA ARG A 50 8.65 -9.00 -6.97
C ARG A 50 8.06 -10.38 -6.73
N GLU A 51 8.79 -11.20 -6.00
CA GLU A 51 8.22 -12.38 -5.36
C GLU A 51 7.31 -11.93 -4.22
N LEU A 52 6.04 -12.35 -4.27
CA LEU A 52 5.01 -12.00 -3.30
C LEU A 52 4.44 -13.28 -2.69
N GLU A 53 4.04 -13.19 -1.43
CA GLU A 53 3.25 -14.24 -0.78
C GLU A 53 1.92 -14.44 -1.51
N LYS A 54 1.39 -15.67 -1.52
CA LYS A 54 0.24 -16.06 -2.34
C LYS A 54 -1.01 -15.19 -2.08
N ASN A 55 -1.29 -14.87 -0.82
CA ASN A 55 -2.39 -13.99 -0.43
C ASN A 55 -2.21 -12.55 -0.94
N ILE A 56 -1.00 -12.01 -0.88
CA ILE A 56 -0.68 -10.68 -1.41
C ILE A 56 -0.82 -10.67 -2.92
N LYS A 57 -0.36 -11.74 -3.58
CA LYS A 57 -0.45 -11.89 -5.04
C LYS A 57 -1.90 -11.84 -5.54
N ILE A 58 -2.84 -12.48 -4.85
CA ILE A 58 -4.27 -12.44 -5.22
C ILE A 58 -4.80 -10.99 -5.18
N ALA A 59 -4.57 -10.27 -4.08
CA ALA A 59 -5.01 -8.87 -3.97
C ALA A 59 -4.37 -7.96 -5.03
N VAL A 60 -3.10 -8.21 -5.37
CA VAL A 60 -2.42 -7.48 -6.45
C VAL A 60 -3.06 -7.78 -7.80
N GLU A 61 -3.31 -9.05 -8.12
CA GLU A 61 -3.94 -9.47 -9.38
C GLU A 61 -5.35 -8.87 -9.53
N ASP A 62 -6.15 -8.89 -8.47
CA ASP A 62 -7.50 -8.30 -8.46
C ASP A 62 -7.44 -6.79 -8.77
N LEU A 63 -6.57 -6.05 -8.07
CA LEU A 63 -6.38 -4.61 -8.31
C LEU A 63 -5.84 -4.30 -9.71
N GLN A 64 -4.94 -5.14 -10.25
CA GLN A 64 -4.42 -4.99 -11.61
C GLN A 64 -5.52 -5.23 -12.65
N ASN A 65 -6.37 -6.23 -12.46
CA ASN A 65 -7.50 -6.53 -13.35
C ASN A 65 -8.52 -5.38 -13.38
N GLU A 66 -8.65 -4.64 -12.28
CA GLU A 66 -9.47 -3.42 -12.19
C GLU A 66 -8.78 -2.16 -12.74
N GLY A 67 -7.54 -2.26 -13.22
CA GLY A 67 -6.77 -1.15 -13.79
C GLY A 67 -6.26 -0.14 -12.76
N LYS A 68 -6.23 -0.51 -11.48
CA LYS A 68 -5.79 0.36 -10.38
C LYS A 68 -4.27 0.38 -10.27
N LYS A 69 -3.69 1.51 -9.86
CA LYS A 69 -2.28 1.55 -9.43
C LYS A 69 -2.17 0.92 -8.04
N ILE A 70 -1.02 0.33 -7.75
CA ILE A 70 -0.82 -0.46 -6.53
C ILE A 70 0.39 0.07 -5.76
N ALA A 71 0.25 0.16 -4.44
CA ALA A 71 1.35 0.39 -3.52
C ALA A 71 1.27 -0.57 -2.33
N PHE A 72 2.42 -0.81 -1.71
CA PHE A 72 2.51 -1.57 -0.47
C PHE A 72 2.83 -0.64 0.68
N ILE A 73 2.15 -0.81 1.80
CA ILE A 73 2.58 -0.26 3.08
C ILE A 73 3.39 -1.33 3.79
N LYS A 74 4.60 -0.95 4.20
CA LYS A 74 5.57 -1.88 4.79
C LYS A 74 6.03 -1.39 6.15
N LYS A 75 6.24 -2.33 7.07
CA LYS A 75 6.91 -2.10 8.36
C LYS A 75 8.20 -2.91 8.36
N GLY A 76 9.34 -2.23 8.21
CA GLY A 76 10.61 -2.92 7.93
C GLY A 76 10.53 -3.73 6.63
N ARG A 77 10.81 -5.03 6.63
CA ARG A 77 10.75 -5.86 5.40
C ARG A 77 9.35 -6.43 5.11
N LYS A 78 8.43 -6.36 6.06
CA LYS A 78 7.11 -7.00 5.97
C LYS A 78 6.10 -6.07 5.29
N ILE A 79 5.36 -6.60 4.32
CA ILE A 79 4.16 -5.95 3.78
C ILE A 79 3.03 -6.11 4.79
N ILE A 80 2.45 -5.00 5.21
CA ILE A 80 1.33 -5.00 6.17
C ILE A 80 0.01 -4.61 5.52
N ALA A 81 0.05 -3.91 4.38
CA ALA A 81 -1.14 -3.65 3.58
C ALA A 81 -0.81 -3.47 2.09
N VAL A 82 -1.80 -3.77 1.24
CA VAL A 82 -1.81 -3.47 -0.20
C VAL A 82 -2.85 -2.38 -0.43
N VAL A 83 -2.47 -1.33 -1.17
CA VAL A 83 -3.32 -0.18 -1.46
C VAL A 83 -3.54 -0.09 -2.96
N GLY A 84 -4.81 -0.10 -3.38
CA GLY A 84 -5.26 0.28 -4.71
C GLY A 84 -5.52 1.78 -4.77
N TYR A 85 -4.98 2.48 -5.77
CA TYR A 85 -5.10 3.93 -5.86
C TYR A 85 -5.14 4.43 -7.31
N LYS A 86 -5.54 5.70 -7.47
CA LYS A 86 -5.42 6.47 -8.72
C LYS A 86 -4.64 7.75 -8.48
N VAL A 87 -4.03 8.27 -9.54
CA VAL A 87 -3.50 9.64 -9.58
C VAL A 87 -4.60 10.53 -10.14
N THR A 88 -4.93 11.61 -9.44
CA THR A 88 -5.92 12.61 -9.86
C THR A 88 -5.25 13.86 -10.41
#